data_AF-A0AAW5IHW5-F1
#
_entry.id   AF-A0AAW5IHW5-F1
#
_cell.length_a   1.000
_cell.length_b   1.000
_cell.length_c   1.000
_cell.angle_alpha   90.00
_cell.angle_beta   90.00
_cell.angle_gamma   90.00
#
_symmetry.space_group_name_H-M   'P 1'
#
loop_
_entity.id
_entity.type
_entity.pdbx_description
1 polymer ?
#
loop_
_entity_poly.entity_id
_entity_poly.type
_entity_poly.pdbx_seq_one_letter_code
_entity_poly.pdbx_strand_id
1 'polypeptide(L)'
;MGFKSSKEVEEEKRQAAEEAARRVEQNNLTNLSNLSKGSQLNFAIPYFDVFDPRLQDYGVPVSVHGAVVYAIEDMDLFHSVNRNEGYSDETFKNKLRGQLTKFIKSVVSNAPSDAQIPVVQIERKIFEISELIQQRVTPQVEKLFGITIRSLDITGINVDKESRGYRELKALTADLEKERMMAQHNAQISNFNLNNDLQQDMLKKQSELNLDAMGRKQELDLGGQEELQRMNLENQRETMRIQREEMQRASRLQTEQTFMGAHQANLNAGVLNNATDNGINAFRQQSMGGINNMGQMGGAPQMPGQKGMGDAPQMPGMGAAVPQVQYYIGINGQQYGPCDWNKLQQLVQQGQLTQQSYVWKNGMAQWEFAGNVAELAPLFQGTAPQMPGMPPTMPGM
;
A
#
# COMPACT_ATOMS: atom_id res chain seq x y z
N MET A 1 28.40 13.25 -101.38
CA MET A 1 27.86 13.53 -100.03
C MET A 1 27.17 14.88 -100.10
N GLY A 2 25.84 14.90 -100.14
CA GLY A 2 25.08 16.14 -100.30
C GLY A 2 25.18 17.00 -99.05
N PHE A 3 25.64 18.25 -99.21
CA PHE A 3 25.59 19.24 -98.14
C PHE A 3 24.14 19.65 -97.94
N LYS A 4 23.59 19.37 -96.75
CA LYS A 4 22.25 19.83 -96.34
C LYS A 4 22.21 21.36 -96.42
N SER A 5 21.12 21.91 -96.94
CA SER A 5 20.92 23.35 -97.04
C SER A 5 20.86 23.98 -95.64
N SER A 6 21.33 25.22 -95.48
CA SER A 6 21.28 25.93 -94.19
C SER A 6 19.87 25.94 -93.57
N LYS A 7 18.82 25.93 -94.43
CA LYS A 7 17.42 25.83 -93.99
C LYS A 7 17.05 24.45 -93.45
N GLU A 8 17.56 23.37 -94.06
CA GLU A 8 17.31 22.00 -93.59
C GLU A 8 17.98 21.73 -92.25
N VAL A 9 19.20 22.27 -92.03
CA VAL A 9 19.90 22.14 -90.74
C VAL A 9 19.19 22.91 -89.62
N GLU A 10 18.60 24.06 -89.94
CA GLU A 10 17.87 24.87 -88.97
C GLU A 10 16.50 24.25 -88.63
N GLU A 11 15.83 23.64 -89.61
CA GLU A 11 14.59 22.90 -89.42
C GLU A 11 14.81 21.59 -88.63
N GLU A 12 15.89 20.85 -88.91
CA GLU A 12 16.31 19.67 -88.15
C GLU A 12 16.68 20.01 -86.71
N LYS A 13 17.36 21.15 -86.47
CA LYS A 13 17.62 21.65 -85.11
C LYS A 13 16.34 22.06 -84.38
N ARG A 14 15.38 22.69 -85.06
CA ARG A 14 14.11 23.07 -84.45
C ARG A 14 13.27 21.84 -84.10
N GLN A 15 13.23 20.84 -84.98
CA GLN A 15 12.56 19.56 -84.72
C GLN A 15 13.24 18.79 -83.59
N ALA A 16 14.58 18.73 -83.56
CA ALA A 16 15.30 18.09 -82.46
C ALA A 16 15.11 18.81 -81.12
N ALA A 17 15.03 20.14 -81.11
CA ALA A 17 14.73 20.91 -79.90
C ALA A 17 13.28 20.69 -79.42
N GLU A 18 12.33 20.60 -80.35
CA GLU A 18 10.91 20.35 -80.04
C GLU A 18 10.67 18.91 -79.58
N GLU A 19 11.36 17.94 -80.16
CA GLU A 19 11.35 16.53 -79.74
C GLU A 19 12.04 16.35 -78.38
N ALA A 20 13.14 17.07 -78.13
CA ALA A 20 13.77 17.11 -76.81
C ALA A 20 12.83 17.73 -75.76
N ALA A 21 12.12 18.82 -76.08
CA ALA A 21 11.13 19.44 -75.21
C ALA A 21 9.97 18.49 -74.89
N ARG A 22 9.40 17.84 -75.93
CA ARG A 22 8.34 16.83 -75.75
C ARG A 22 8.80 15.62 -74.95
N ARG A 23 10.04 15.17 -75.13
CA ARG A 23 10.60 14.04 -74.39
C ARG A 23 10.87 14.39 -72.92
N VAL A 24 11.26 15.62 -72.62
CA VAL A 24 11.33 16.14 -71.24
C VAL A 24 9.93 16.19 -70.62
N GLU A 25 8.95 16.71 -71.35
CA GLU A 25 7.56 16.78 -70.89
C GLU A 25 6.95 15.39 -70.66
N GLN A 26 7.20 14.43 -71.55
CA GLN A 26 6.75 13.04 -71.44
C GLN A 26 7.46 12.29 -70.30
N ASN A 27 8.76 12.52 -70.09
CA ASN A 27 9.48 12.01 -68.93
C ASN A 27 8.93 12.60 -67.62
N ASN A 28 8.60 13.88 -67.62
CA ASN A 28 7.93 14.52 -66.48
C ASN A 28 6.58 13.86 -66.23
N LEU A 29 5.71 13.71 -67.24
CA LEU A 29 4.40 13.07 -67.14
C LEU A 29 4.47 11.61 -66.62
N THR A 30 5.49 10.86 -67.03
CA THR A 30 5.67 9.46 -66.60
C THR A 30 6.14 9.38 -65.15
N ASN A 31 7.06 10.26 -64.73
CA ASN A 31 7.48 10.38 -63.33
C ASN A 31 6.32 10.86 -62.43
N LEU A 32 5.49 11.77 -62.93
CA LEU A 32 4.29 12.29 -62.25
C LEU A 32 3.23 11.19 -62.02
N SER A 33 3.11 10.22 -62.94
CA SER A 33 2.21 9.06 -62.77
C SER A 33 2.63 8.10 -61.64
N ASN A 34 3.91 8.10 -61.25
CA ASN A 34 4.41 7.36 -60.08
C ASN A 34 4.30 8.19 -58.79
N LEU A 35 4.35 9.52 -58.86
CA LEU A 35 4.16 10.41 -57.70
C LEU A 35 2.70 10.41 -57.19
N SER A 36 1.70 10.19 -58.04
CA SER A 36 0.30 10.08 -57.62
C SER A 36 0.00 8.80 -56.82
N LYS A 37 0.82 7.75 -56.95
CA LYS A 37 0.67 6.49 -56.19
C LYS A 37 1.32 6.54 -54.80
N GLY A 38 2.16 7.55 -54.53
CA GLY A 38 2.90 7.71 -53.29
C GLY A 38 4.40 7.51 -53.50
N SER A 39 5.18 8.56 -53.26
CA SER A 39 6.64 8.55 -53.32
C SER A 39 7.23 8.64 -51.91
N GLN A 40 8.23 7.80 -51.65
CA GLN A 40 8.98 7.82 -50.39
C GLN A 40 10.25 8.67 -50.54
N LEU A 41 10.49 9.54 -49.56
CA LEU A 41 11.72 10.31 -49.42
C LEU A 41 12.33 10.06 -48.05
N ASN A 42 13.52 9.48 -48.04
CA ASN A 42 14.32 9.33 -46.83
C ASN A 42 15.10 10.62 -46.55
N PHE A 43 15.14 11.03 -45.29
CA PHE A 43 15.88 12.19 -44.84
C PHE A 43 16.73 11.85 -43.61
N ALA A 44 17.89 12.49 -43.53
CA ALA A 44 18.80 12.42 -42.41
C ALA A 44 19.21 13.85 -42.05
N ILE A 45 18.93 14.24 -40.82
CA ILE A 45 19.30 15.53 -40.27
C ILE A 45 20.62 15.31 -39.52
N PRO A 46 21.71 15.96 -39.95
CA PRO A 46 23.00 15.81 -39.29
C PRO A 46 22.94 16.34 -37.86
N TYR A 47 23.95 16.02 -37.05
CA TYR A 47 24.01 16.48 -35.66
C TYR A 47 23.81 17.99 -35.52
N PHE A 48 22.93 18.37 -34.60
CA PHE A 48 22.72 19.74 -34.18
C PHE A 48 22.49 19.80 -32.68
N ASP A 49 22.77 20.95 -32.08
CA ASP A 49 22.66 21.11 -30.64
C ASP A 49 21.21 21.26 -30.18
N VAL A 50 20.87 20.47 -29.17
CA VAL A 50 19.62 20.54 -28.42
C VAL A 50 19.96 20.87 -26.96
N PHE A 51 19.21 21.80 -26.38
CA PHE A 51 19.47 22.32 -25.03
C PHE A 51 18.38 21.87 -24.08
N ASP A 52 18.77 21.41 -22.89
CA ASP A 52 17.82 21.11 -21.82
C ASP A 52 17.48 22.43 -21.08
N PRO A 53 16.21 22.73 -20.75
CA PRO A 53 15.84 23.96 -20.06
C PRO A 53 16.57 24.16 -18.73
N ARG A 54 16.98 23.06 -18.09
CA ARG A 54 17.71 23.06 -16.81
C ARG A 54 19.19 23.37 -16.98
N LEU A 55 19.73 23.24 -18.19
CA LEU A 55 21.15 23.40 -18.48
C LEU A 55 21.35 23.94 -19.91
N GLN A 56 21.11 25.25 -20.07
CA GLN A 56 21.14 25.92 -21.37
C GLN A 56 22.55 26.16 -21.92
N ASP A 57 23.58 26.09 -21.07
CA ASP A 57 24.97 26.32 -21.48
C ASP A 57 25.62 25.13 -22.19
N TYR A 58 24.97 23.95 -22.11
CA TYR A 58 25.53 22.70 -22.61
C TYR A 58 24.63 22.13 -23.71
N GLY A 59 24.99 22.45 -24.96
CA GLY A 59 24.38 21.84 -26.13
C GLY A 59 24.70 20.35 -26.22
N VAL A 60 23.67 19.54 -26.43
CA VAL A 60 23.81 18.11 -26.69
C VAL A 60 23.60 17.86 -28.18
N PRO A 61 24.58 17.32 -28.89
CA PRO A 61 24.43 16.99 -30.30
C PRO A 61 23.41 15.86 -30.49
N VAL A 62 22.40 16.10 -31.31
CA VAL A 62 21.36 15.14 -31.67
C VAL A 62 21.23 15.06 -33.20
N SER A 63 21.11 13.86 -33.74
CA SER A 63 20.77 13.62 -35.16
C SER A 63 19.43 12.91 -35.28
N VAL A 64 18.74 13.12 -36.40
CA VAL A 64 17.37 12.63 -36.62
C VAL A 64 17.29 11.97 -37.99
N HIS A 65 16.72 10.78 -38.04
CA HIS A 65 16.52 10.01 -39.26
C HIS A 65 15.04 9.67 -39.42
N GLY A 66 14.55 9.75 -40.65
CA GLY A 66 13.17 9.44 -40.93
C GLY A 66 12.86 9.29 -42.41
N ALA A 67 11.60 9.01 -42.68
CA ALA A 67 11.05 8.91 -44.01
C ALA A 67 9.72 9.66 -44.07
N VAL A 68 9.46 10.26 -45.23
CA VAL A 68 8.16 10.84 -45.55
C VAL A 68 7.60 10.14 -46.78
N VAL A 69 6.32 9.81 -46.74
CA VAL A 69 5.56 9.31 -47.88
C VAL A 69 4.60 10.41 -48.29
N TYR A 70 4.75 10.91 -49.51
CA TYR A 70 3.92 11.98 -50.05
C TYR A 70 3.30 11.57 -51.38
N ALA A 71 2.18 12.19 -51.72
CA ALA A 71 1.51 12.02 -53.00
C ALA A 71 1.12 13.39 -53.56
N ILE A 72 1.09 13.49 -54.88
CA ILE A 72 0.48 14.64 -55.57
C ILE A 72 -0.93 14.22 -55.96
N GLU A 73 -1.91 14.70 -55.19
CA GLU A 73 -3.33 14.44 -55.45
C GLU A 73 -3.96 15.54 -56.31
N ASP A 74 -3.59 16.80 -56.06
CA ASP A 74 -4.02 17.95 -56.85
C ASP A 74 -2.85 18.45 -57.72
N MET A 75 -2.92 18.09 -59.00
CA MET A 75 -1.90 18.44 -59.98
C MET A 75 -1.90 19.93 -60.33
N ASP A 76 -3.06 20.58 -60.33
CA ASP A 76 -3.19 22.00 -60.65
C ASP A 76 -2.65 22.85 -59.50
N LEU A 77 -2.96 22.48 -58.25
CA LEU A 77 -2.37 23.09 -57.06
C LEU A 77 -0.86 22.91 -57.07
N PHE A 78 -0.37 21.69 -57.29
CA PHE A 78 1.06 21.41 -57.34
C PHE A 78 1.75 22.28 -58.39
N HIS A 79 1.24 22.32 -59.63
CA HIS A 79 1.79 23.19 -60.66
C HIS A 79 1.72 24.67 -60.30
N SER A 80 0.62 25.14 -59.69
CA SER A 80 0.44 26.55 -59.32
C SER A 80 1.47 27.04 -58.28
N VAL A 81 1.77 26.19 -57.29
CA VAL A 81 2.73 26.48 -56.22
C VAL A 81 4.17 26.37 -56.74
N ASN A 82 4.40 25.46 -57.68
CA ASN A 82 5.70 25.11 -58.20
C ASN A 82 5.99 25.73 -59.60
N ARG A 83 5.31 26.78 -60.06
CA ARG A 83 5.35 27.24 -61.48
C ARG A 83 6.72 27.54 -62.13
N ASN A 84 7.78 27.84 -61.38
CA ASN A 84 8.92 28.61 -61.90
C ASN A 84 10.25 27.84 -62.06
N GLU A 85 10.28 26.52 -61.94
CA GLU A 85 11.57 25.80 -61.89
C GLU A 85 11.60 24.61 -62.84
N GLY A 86 12.76 24.37 -63.46
CA GLY A 86 12.98 23.15 -64.23
C GLY A 86 12.97 21.95 -63.29
N TYR A 87 11.85 21.22 -63.22
CA TYR A 87 11.73 20.06 -62.34
C TYR A 87 12.47 18.87 -62.93
N SER A 88 13.67 18.60 -62.41
CA SER A 88 14.05 17.22 -62.19
C SER A 88 13.43 16.76 -60.86
N ASP A 89 12.98 15.50 -60.81
CA ASP A 89 12.52 14.82 -59.59
C ASP A 89 13.51 15.01 -58.42
N GLU A 90 14.80 15.07 -58.73
CA GLU A 90 15.87 15.27 -57.75
C GLU A 90 15.91 16.70 -57.16
N THR A 91 15.68 17.73 -57.97
CA THR A 91 15.66 19.13 -57.49
C THR A 91 14.52 19.35 -56.51
N PHE A 92 13.33 18.84 -56.84
CA PHE A 92 12.17 18.86 -55.95
C PHE A 92 12.45 18.13 -54.63
N LYS A 93 12.94 16.88 -54.70
CA LYS A 93 13.29 16.08 -53.52
C LYS A 93 14.31 16.77 -52.62
N ASN A 94 15.30 17.45 -53.19
CA ASN A 94 16.31 18.20 -52.43
C ASN A 94 15.70 19.40 -51.70
N LYS A 95 14.77 20.13 -52.33
CA LYS A 95 14.05 21.24 -51.68
C LYS A 95 13.13 20.78 -50.58
N LEU A 96 12.36 19.72 -50.83
CA LEU A 96 11.48 19.11 -49.84
C LEU A 96 12.29 18.64 -48.63
N ARG A 97 13.42 17.95 -48.86
CA ARG A 97 14.36 17.55 -47.80
C ARG A 97 14.84 18.76 -47.00
N GLY A 98 15.24 19.85 -47.66
CA GLY A 98 15.69 21.07 -46.99
C GLY A 98 14.63 21.70 -46.07
N GLN A 99 13.37 21.77 -46.51
CA GLN A 99 12.29 22.30 -45.68
C GLN A 99 11.93 21.37 -44.52
N LEU A 100 11.87 20.05 -44.76
CA LEU A 100 11.68 19.07 -43.70
C LEU A 100 12.79 19.16 -42.65
N THR A 101 14.04 19.24 -43.07
CA THR A 101 15.19 19.42 -42.17
C THR A 101 15.02 20.67 -41.31
N LYS A 102 14.65 21.81 -41.90
CA LYS A 102 14.44 23.07 -41.16
C LYS A 102 13.34 22.94 -40.11
N PHE A 103 12.17 22.42 -40.48
CA PHE A 103 11.03 22.34 -39.57
C PHE A 103 11.23 21.29 -38.48
N ILE A 104 11.71 20.09 -38.84
CA ILE A 104 11.97 19.02 -37.87
C ILE A 104 13.06 19.47 -36.89
N LYS A 105 14.15 20.10 -37.37
CA LYS A 105 15.18 20.65 -36.49
C LYS A 105 14.61 21.63 -35.48
N SER A 106 13.70 22.51 -35.90
CA SER A 106 13.02 23.46 -35.00
C SER A 106 12.12 22.78 -33.98
N VAL A 107 11.43 21.69 -34.33
CA VAL A 107 10.57 20.97 -33.38
C VAL A 107 11.43 20.22 -32.37
N VAL A 108 12.45 19.49 -32.84
CA VAL A 108 13.31 18.68 -31.97
C VAL A 108 14.20 19.54 -31.06
N SER A 109 14.69 20.69 -31.54
CA SER A 109 15.45 21.62 -30.69
C SER A 109 14.62 22.21 -29.56
N ASN A 110 13.32 22.38 -29.78
CA ASN A 110 12.39 22.98 -28.82
C ASN A 110 11.63 21.92 -27.99
N ALA A 111 11.70 20.64 -28.38
CA ALA A 111 11.00 19.54 -27.70
C ALA A 111 11.29 19.48 -26.18
N PRO A 112 12.53 19.72 -25.70
CA PRO A 112 12.78 19.75 -24.25
C PRO A 112 12.03 20.84 -23.49
N SER A 113 11.79 21.99 -24.14
CA SER A 113 11.05 23.10 -23.55
C SER A 113 9.54 22.93 -23.71
N ASP A 114 9.08 22.67 -24.94
CA ASP A 114 7.66 22.62 -25.28
C ASP A 114 6.96 21.39 -24.66
N ALA A 115 7.63 20.23 -24.66
CA ALA A 115 7.07 18.97 -24.20
C ALA A 115 7.64 18.52 -22.84
N GLN A 116 8.53 19.33 -22.23
CA GLN A 116 9.18 19.01 -20.96
C GLN A 116 9.91 17.65 -20.99
N ILE A 117 10.48 17.29 -22.14
CA ILE A 117 11.21 16.05 -22.35
C ILE A 117 12.70 16.28 -22.02
N PRO A 118 13.26 15.65 -20.97
CA PRO A 118 14.69 15.74 -20.71
C PRO A 118 15.50 15.25 -21.92
N VAL A 119 16.55 15.96 -22.29
CA VAL A 119 17.37 15.60 -23.47
C VAL A 119 17.95 14.19 -23.34
N VAL A 120 18.30 13.78 -22.12
CA VAL A 120 18.80 12.42 -21.80
C VAL A 120 17.77 11.32 -22.13
N GLN A 121 16.47 11.66 -22.13
CA GLN A 121 15.37 10.72 -22.41
C GLN A 121 14.81 10.85 -23.83
N ILE A 122 15.34 11.75 -24.66
CA ILE A 122 14.77 12.07 -25.98
C ILE A 122 14.69 10.83 -26.89
N GLU A 123 15.67 9.92 -26.82
CA GLU A 123 15.68 8.64 -27.57
C GLU A 123 14.52 7.71 -27.16
N ARG A 124 14.04 7.82 -25.92
CA ARG A 124 12.93 6.99 -25.41
C ARG A 124 11.56 7.57 -25.75
N LYS A 125 11.52 8.84 -26.19
CA LYS A 125 10.31 9.62 -26.42
C LYS A 125 10.06 9.89 -27.92
N ILE A 126 10.59 9.04 -28.79
CA ILE A 126 10.45 9.16 -30.26
C ILE A 126 8.97 9.28 -30.65
N PHE A 127 8.07 8.49 -30.05
CA PHE A 127 6.64 8.56 -30.37
C PHE A 127 6.03 9.95 -30.09
N GLU A 128 6.29 10.51 -28.91
CA GLU A 128 5.79 11.85 -28.54
C GLU A 128 6.36 12.94 -29.46
N ILE A 129 7.63 12.81 -29.87
CA ILE A 129 8.27 13.75 -30.78
C ILE A 129 7.73 13.60 -32.20
N SER A 130 7.46 12.38 -32.67
CA SER A 130 6.82 12.12 -33.96
C SER A 130 5.45 12.78 -34.05
N GLU A 131 4.63 12.68 -33.00
CA GLU A 131 3.33 13.37 -32.94
C GLU A 131 3.48 14.89 -33.07
N LEU A 132 4.41 15.49 -32.32
CA LEU A 132 4.69 16.93 -32.41
C LEU A 132 5.16 17.37 -33.79
N ILE A 133 6.01 16.54 -34.42
CA ILE A 133 6.49 16.77 -35.78
C ILE A 133 5.33 16.69 -36.76
N GLN A 134 4.49 15.66 -36.70
CA GLN A 134 3.35 15.52 -37.60
C GLN A 134 2.38 16.70 -37.44
N GLN A 135 2.08 17.12 -36.22
CA GLN A 135 1.17 18.24 -35.96
C GLN A 135 1.70 19.59 -36.47
N ARG A 136 3.00 19.84 -36.35
CA ARG A 136 3.59 21.15 -36.72
C ARG A 136 4.14 21.21 -38.14
N VAL A 137 4.72 20.11 -38.64
CA VAL A 137 5.46 20.08 -39.90
C VAL A 137 4.56 19.74 -41.09
N THR A 138 3.69 18.74 -40.96
CA THR A 138 2.82 18.28 -42.04
C THR A 138 2.03 19.41 -42.71
N PRO A 139 1.20 20.19 -41.99
CA PRO A 139 0.37 21.22 -42.65
C PRO A 139 1.20 22.34 -43.30
N GLN A 140 2.39 22.62 -42.78
CA GLN A 140 3.29 23.63 -43.35
C GLN A 140 3.89 23.15 -44.67
N VAL A 141 4.33 21.90 -44.71
CA VAL A 141 4.96 21.32 -45.91
C VAL A 141 3.94 21.07 -47.02
N GLU A 142 2.76 20.55 -46.69
CA GLU A 142 1.68 20.36 -47.66
C GLU A 142 1.31 21.67 -48.36
N LYS A 143 1.15 22.74 -47.57
CA LYS A 143 0.85 24.08 -48.09
C LYS A 143 1.99 24.67 -48.94
N LEU A 144 3.24 24.45 -48.55
CA LEU A 144 4.41 25.02 -49.22
C LEU A 144 4.71 24.36 -50.57
N PHE A 145 4.38 23.08 -50.72
CA PHE A 145 4.72 22.31 -51.92
C PHE A 145 3.50 21.87 -52.73
N GLY A 146 2.28 22.07 -52.23
CA GLY A 146 1.06 21.61 -52.91
C GLY A 146 1.00 20.07 -53.00
N ILE A 147 1.44 19.38 -51.94
CA ILE A 147 1.47 17.92 -51.86
C ILE A 147 0.63 17.44 -50.67
N THR A 148 0.23 16.18 -50.68
CA THR A 148 -0.40 15.49 -49.54
C THR A 148 0.63 14.58 -48.87
N ILE A 149 0.83 14.71 -47.56
CA ILE A 149 1.69 13.82 -46.79
C ILE A 149 0.83 12.68 -46.24
N ARG A 150 1.13 11.45 -46.66
CA ARG A 150 0.43 10.25 -46.17
C ARG A 150 1.01 9.72 -44.87
N SER A 151 2.34 9.80 -44.73
CA SER A 151 3.03 9.42 -43.50
C SER A 151 4.30 10.24 -43.33
N LEU A 152 4.61 10.61 -42.10
CA LEU A 152 5.87 11.24 -41.70
C LEU A 152 6.38 10.54 -40.45
N ASP A 153 7.37 9.67 -40.66
CA ASP A 153 7.86 8.76 -39.64
C ASP A 153 9.30 9.08 -39.26
N ILE A 154 9.54 9.20 -37.95
CA ILE A 154 10.89 9.30 -37.40
C ILE A 154 11.37 7.90 -37.05
N THR A 155 12.36 7.42 -37.81
CA THR A 155 12.96 6.09 -37.62
C THR A 155 13.88 6.05 -36.41
N GLY A 156 14.57 7.16 -36.13
CA GLY A 156 15.49 7.22 -35.00
C GLY A 156 15.93 8.64 -34.69
N ILE A 157 16.13 8.89 -33.39
CA ILE A 157 16.76 10.09 -32.86
C ILE A 157 17.99 9.60 -32.11
N ASN A 158 19.18 10.01 -32.55
CA ASN A 158 20.44 9.56 -31.97
C ASN A 158 21.10 10.72 -31.23
N VAL A 159 21.39 10.48 -29.95
CA VAL A 159 22.09 11.45 -29.11
C VAL A 159 23.57 11.08 -29.04
N ASP A 160 24.44 12.05 -29.20
CA ASP A 160 25.87 11.85 -28.97
C ASP A 160 26.16 11.71 -27.47
N LYS A 161 26.31 10.46 -27.01
CA LYS A 161 26.57 10.09 -25.62
C LYS A 161 28.01 10.38 -25.17
N GLU A 162 28.93 10.60 -26.10
CA GLU A 162 30.33 10.92 -25.82
C GLU A 162 30.56 12.43 -25.65
N SER A 163 29.62 13.23 -26.17
CA SER A 163 29.64 14.68 -26.04
C SER A 163 29.77 15.14 -24.58
N ARG A 164 30.48 16.26 -24.39
CA ARG A 164 30.59 16.90 -23.07
C ARG A 164 29.21 17.27 -22.54
N GLY A 165 28.35 17.85 -23.38
CA GLY A 165 27.01 18.27 -22.98
C GLY A 165 26.18 17.13 -22.42
N TYR A 166 26.16 15.97 -23.07
CA TYR A 166 25.41 14.81 -22.59
C TYR A 166 25.92 14.30 -21.23
N ARG A 167 27.24 14.26 -21.04
CA ARG A 167 27.84 13.80 -19.78
C ARG A 167 27.49 14.69 -18.59
N GLU A 168 27.55 16.00 -18.77
CA GLU A 168 27.18 16.98 -17.72
C GLU A 168 25.68 16.87 -17.39
N LEU A 169 24.82 16.77 -18.40
CA LEU A 169 23.37 16.61 -18.23
C LEU A 169 23.02 15.30 -17.52
N LYS A 170 23.72 14.22 -17.87
CA LYS A 170 23.57 12.92 -17.22
C LYS A 170 24.05 12.97 -15.77
N ALA A 171 25.17 13.61 -15.48
CA ALA A 171 25.68 13.78 -14.13
C ALA A 171 24.66 14.52 -13.25
N LEU A 172 24.18 15.68 -13.72
CA LEU A 172 23.17 16.47 -13.01
C LEU A 172 21.86 15.68 -12.80
N THR A 173 21.40 14.95 -13.82
CA THR A 173 20.17 14.15 -13.70
C THR A 173 20.33 12.97 -12.76
N ALA A 174 21.48 12.27 -12.81
CA ALA A 174 21.76 11.14 -11.93
C ALA A 174 21.90 11.57 -10.47
N ASP A 175 22.57 12.71 -10.23
CA ASP A 175 22.71 13.27 -8.88
C ASP A 175 21.37 13.72 -8.33
N LEU A 176 20.54 14.40 -9.14
CA LEU A 176 19.19 14.81 -8.74
C LEU A 176 18.29 13.61 -8.42
N GLU A 177 18.37 12.55 -9.23
CA GLU A 177 17.57 11.34 -9.02
C GLU A 177 18.02 10.55 -7.79
N LYS A 178 19.33 10.49 -7.54
CA LYS A 178 19.91 9.95 -6.32
C LYS A 178 19.48 10.76 -5.10
N GLU A 179 19.59 12.09 -5.15
CA GLU A 179 19.20 12.98 -4.07
C GLU A 179 17.69 12.87 -3.78
N ARG A 180 16.86 12.85 -4.82
CA ARG A 180 15.42 12.67 -4.69
C ARG A 180 15.07 11.31 -4.09
N MET A 181 15.74 10.24 -4.51
CA MET A 181 15.55 8.90 -3.94
C MET A 181 15.94 8.89 -2.46
N MET A 182 17.05 9.53 -2.09
CA MET A 182 17.48 9.66 -0.69
C MET A 182 16.52 10.51 0.13
N ALA A 183 16.02 11.62 -0.40
CA ALA A 183 15.05 12.47 0.27
C ALA A 183 13.72 11.72 0.50
N GLN A 184 13.24 10.98 -0.50
CA GLN A 184 12.06 10.12 -0.36
C GLN A 184 12.30 9.01 0.67
N HIS A 185 13.46 8.35 0.61
CA HIS A 185 13.85 7.32 1.57
C HIS A 185 13.91 7.88 3.00
N ASN A 186 14.53 9.04 3.20
CA ASN A 186 14.62 9.72 4.49
C ASN A 186 13.25 10.15 5.00
N ALA A 187 12.38 10.70 4.15
CA ALA A 187 11.01 11.04 4.53
C ALA A 187 10.23 9.78 4.95
N GLN A 188 10.43 8.67 4.25
CA GLN A 188 9.80 7.41 4.59
C GLN A 188 10.31 6.84 5.92
N ILE A 189 11.62 6.91 6.18
CA ILE A 189 12.21 6.55 7.48
C ILE A 189 11.66 7.45 8.59
N SER A 190 11.59 8.77 8.37
CA SER A 190 11.05 9.71 9.36
C SER A 190 9.60 9.40 9.70
N ASN A 191 8.77 9.12 8.69
CA ASN A 191 7.38 8.73 8.89
C ASN A 191 7.28 7.38 9.62
N PHE A 192 8.16 6.44 9.29
CA PHE A 192 8.23 5.14 9.95
C PHE A 192 8.59 5.26 11.43
N ASN A 193 9.65 6.02 11.75
CA ASN A 193 10.10 6.26 13.13
C ASN A 193 9.01 6.95 13.94
N LEU A 194 8.39 8.00 13.39
CA LEU A 194 7.28 8.69 14.05
C LEU A 194 6.12 7.74 14.38
N ASN A 195 5.76 6.86 13.44
CA ASN A 195 4.69 5.89 13.67
C ASN A 195 5.06 4.87 14.77
N ASN A 196 6.32 4.42 14.78
CA ASN A 196 6.81 3.51 15.83
C ASN A 196 6.82 4.18 17.21
N ASP A 197 7.27 5.44 17.28
CA ASP A 197 7.27 6.22 18.53
C ASP A 197 5.85 6.44 19.05
N LEU A 198 4.91 6.81 18.17
CA LEU A 198 3.49 6.95 18.54
C LEU A 198 2.89 5.64 19.03
N GLN A 199 3.24 4.51 18.39
CA GLN A 199 2.76 3.20 18.81
C GLN A 199 3.34 2.81 20.18
N GLN A 200 4.63 3.06 20.42
CA GLN A 200 5.26 2.84 21.72
C GLN A 200 4.67 3.72 22.81
N ASP A 201 4.41 5.00 22.53
CA ASP A 201 3.79 5.92 23.49
C ASP A 201 2.37 5.48 23.85
N MET A 202 1.57 5.06 22.87
CA MET A 202 0.24 4.48 23.11
C MET A 202 0.32 3.21 23.97
N LEU A 203 1.29 2.32 23.71
CA LEU A 203 1.52 1.11 24.51
C LEU A 203 1.90 1.44 25.94
N LYS A 204 2.80 2.40 26.15
CA LYS A 204 3.19 2.87 27.50
C LYS A 204 2.00 3.45 28.24
N LYS A 205 1.25 4.34 27.61
CA LYS A 205 0.07 4.97 28.20
C LYS A 205 -1.01 3.94 28.55
N GLN A 206 -1.21 2.92 27.69
CA GLN A 206 -2.11 1.81 27.99
C GLN A 206 -1.61 0.98 29.18
N SER A 207 -0.31 0.69 29.26
CA SER A 207 0.29 0.00 30.39
C SER A 207 0.15 0.78 31.69
N GLU A 208 0.38 2.10 31.67
CA GLU A 208 0.22 2.98 32.82
C GLU A 208 -1.23 3.01 33.31
N LEU A 209 -2.19 3.16 32.39
CA LEU A 209 -3.62 3.10 32.72
C LEU A 209 -4.01 1.75 33.34
N ASN A 210 -3.47 0.64 32.83
CA ASN A 210 -3.71 -0.69 33.38
C ASN A 210 -3.12 -0.85 34.79
N LEU A 211 -1.91 -0.33 35.01
CA LEU A 211 -1.24 -0.38 36.31
C LEU A 211 -1.97 0.49 37.35
N ASP A 212 -2.39 1.69 36.97
CA ASP A 212 -3.20 2.60 37.78
C ASP A 212 -4.56 1.99 38.13
N ALA A 213 -5.24 1.36 37.16
CA ALA A 213 -6.49 0.64 37.41
C ALA A 213 -6.30 -0.54 38.37
N MET A 214 -5.17 -1.26 38.26
CA MET A 214 -4.83 -2.35 39.19
C MET A 214 -4.54 -1.83 40.60
N GLY A 215 -3.82 -0.72 40.73
CA GLY A 215 -3.56 -0.05 42.00
C GLY A 215 -4.85 0.36 42.69
N ARG A 216 -5.75 1.05 41.98
CA ARG A 216 -7.08 1.40 42.51
C ARG A 216 -7.90 0.18 42.91
N LYS A 217 -7.83 -0.92 42.15
CA LYS A 217 -8.54 -2.16 42.49
C LYS A 217 -7.99 -2.79 43.78
N GLN A 218 -6.67 -2.80 43.96
CA GLN A 218 -6.05 -3.27 45.21
C GLN A 218 -6.43 -2.40 46.40
N GLU A 219 -6.42 -1.07 46.26
CA GLU A 219 -6.84 -0.16 47.34
C GLU A 219 -8.30 -0.41 47.76
N LEU A 220 -9.20 -0.58 46.80
CA LEU A 220 -10.61 -0.89 47.10
C LEU A 220 -10.77 -2.25 47.80
N ASP A 221 -10.00 -3.26 47.39
CA ASP A 221 -10.05 -4.61 47.99
C ASP A 221 -9.47 -4.62 49.41
N LEU A 222 -8.36 -3.90 49.64
CA LEU A 222 -7.79 -3.71 50.98
C LEU A 222 -8.74 -2.93 51.89
N GLY A 223 -9.27 -1.80 51.41
CA GLY A 223 -10.24 -1.01 52.18
C GLY A 223 -11.48 -1.81 52.55
N GLY A 224 -12.01 -2.61 51.60
CA GLY A 224 -13.12 -3.52 51.84
C GLY A 224 -12.81 -4.60 52.88
N GLN A 225 -11.62 -5.21 52.84
CA GLN A 225 -11.20 -6.19 53.85
C GLN A 225 -11.02 -5.57 55.24
N GLU A 226 -10.43 -4.39 55.32
CA GLU A 226 -10.26 -3.67 56.59
C GLU A 226 -11.61 -3.32 57.21
N GLU A 227 -12.56 -2.86 56.40
CA GLU A 227 -13.92 -2.54 56.85
C GLU A 227 -14.67 -3.79 57.32
N LEU A 228 -14.50 -4.93 56.63
CA LEU A 228 -15.07 -6.21 57.04
C LEU A 228 -14.45 -6.74 58.34
N GLN A 229 -13.14 -6.58 58.53
CA GLN A 229 -12.48 -6.93 59.79
C GLN A 229 -12.95 -6.05 60.94
N ARG A 230 -13.10 -4.73 60.70
CA ARG A 230 -13.66 -3.79 61.69
C ARG A 230 -15.07 -4.20 62.09
N MET A 231 -15.94 -4.48 61.13
CA MET A 231 -17.31 -4.91 61.38
C MET A 231 -17.37 -6.23 62.17
N ASN A 232 -16.53 -7.22 61.84
CA ASN A 232 -16.46 -8.47 62.60
C ASN A 232 -15.97 -8.27 64.03
N LEU A 233 -14.96 -7.41 64.23
CA LEU A 233 -14.45 -7.10 65.55
C LEU A 233 -15.51 -6.36 66.39
N GLU A 234 -16.27 -5.48 65.76
CA GLU A 234 -17.37 -4.75 66.39
C GLU A 234 -18.53 -5.69 66.76
N ASN A 235 -18.94 -6.58 65.87
CA ASN A 235 -19.92 -7.62 66.16
C ASN A 235 -19.47 -8.54 67.31
N GLN A 236 -18.20 -8.96 67.36
CA GLN A 236 -17.68 -9.74 68.48
C GLN A 236 -17.71 -8.95 69.80
N ARG A 237 -17.30 -7.67 69.76
CA ARG A 237 -17.34 -6.79 70.93
C ARG A 237 -18.76 -6.63 71.45
N GLU A 238 -19.71 -6.41 70.55
CA GLU A 238 -21.12 -6.26 70.90
C GLU A 238 -21.71 -7.56 71.44
N THR A 239 -21.39 -8.70 70.82
CA THR A 239 -21.81 -10.03 71.32
C THR A 239 -21.28 -10.30 72.73
N MET A 240 -20.01 -9.97 72.98
CA MET A 240 -19.39 -10.09 74.31
C MET A 240 -19.98 -9.09 75.32
N ARG A 241 -20.46 -7.94 74.86
CA ARG A 241 -21.17 -6.97 75.69
C ARG A 241 -22.54 -7.52 76.08
N ILE A 242 -23.31 -7.98 75.10
CA ILE A 242 -24.64 -8.60 75.29
C ILE A 242 -24.52 -9.81 76.22
N GLN A 243 -23.57 -10.73 76.02
CA GLN A 243 -23.37 -11.86 76.93
C GLN A 243 -23.07 -11.44 78.37
N ARG A 244 -22.23 -10.41 78.57
CA ARG A 244 -21.95 -9.90 79.91
C ARG A 244 -23.19 -9.29 80.55
N GLU A 245 -23.96 -8.54 79.77
CA GLU A 245 -25.18 -7.91 80.23
C GLU A 245 -26.27 -8.94 80.53
N GLU A 246 -26.45 -9.96 79.70
CA GLU A 246 -27.33 -11.10 79.94
C GLU A 246 -26.89 -11.94 81.13
N MET A 247 -25.59 -12.18 81.33
CA MET A 247 -25.09 -12.89 82.51
C MET A 247 -25.37 -12.11 83.80
N GLN A 248 -25.17 -10.78 83.77
CA GLN A 248 -25.53 -9.91 84.88
C GLN A 248 -27.05 -9.90 85.10
N ARG A 249 -27.84 -9.87 84.02
CA ARG A 249 -29.30 -9.91 84.10
C ARG A 249 -29.80 -11.26 84.62
N ALA A 250 -29.20 -12.37 84.20
CA ALA A 250 -29.49 -13.72 84.69
C ALA A 250 -29.12 -13.86 86.17
N SER A 251 -27.99 -13.28 86.61
CA SER A 251 -27.62 -13.23 88.03
C SER A 251 -28.59 -12.38 88.85
N ARG A 252 -29.02 -11.23 88.32
CA ARG A 252 -30.07 -10.41 88.93
C ARG A 252 -31.39 -11.17 89.02
N LEU A 253 -31.85 -11.78 87.92
CA LEU A 253 -33.07 -12.58 87.88
C LEU A 253 -33.00 -13.80 88.81
N GLN A 254 -31.86 -14.45 88.94
CA GLN A 254 -31.64 -15.55 89.90
C GLN A 254 -31.70 -15.06 91.34
N THR A 255 -31.12 -13.89 91.62
CA THR A 255 -31.20 -13.24 92.93
C THR A 255 -32.64 -12.81 93.23
N GLU A 256 -33.37 -12.27 92.26
CA GLU A 256 -34.79 -11.92 92.36
C GLU A 256 -35.68 -13.15 92.52
N GLN A 257 -35.42 -14.27 91.84
CA GLN A 257 -36.12 -15.55 92.07
C GLN A 257 -35.85 -16.09 93.48
N THR A 258 -34.61 -15.97 93.97
CA THR A 258 -34.24 -16.34 95.34
C THR A 258 -34.95 -15.44 96.36
N PHE A 259 -35.09 -14.14 96.05
CA PHE A 259 -35.83 -13.18 96.87
C PHE A 259 -37.36 -13.40 96.79
N MET A 260 -37.90 -13.84 95.65
CA MET A 260 -39.29 -14.25 95.53
C MET A 260 -39.59 -15.55 96.28
N GLY A 261 -38.66 -16.51 96.34
CA GLY A 261 -38.79 -17.68 97.21
C GLY A 261 -38.89 -17.31 98.70
N ALA A 262 -38.19 -16.27 99.13
CA ALA A 262 -38.29 -15.72 100.49
C ALA A 262 -39.52 -14.79 100.69
N HIS A 263 -40.00 -14.12 99.63
CA HIS A 263 -41.18 -13.27 99.68
C HIS A 263 -42.49 -14.07 99.63
N GLN A 264 -42.51 -15.23 98.98
CA GLN A 264 -43.64 -16.16 98.97
C GLN A 264 -43.76 -16.95 100.29
N ALA A 265 -42.66 -17.11 101.03
CA ALA A 265 -42.66 -17.66 102.38
C ALA A 265 -43.21 -16.70 103.45
N ASN A 266 -43.25 -15.38 103.18
CA ASN A 266 -43.75 -14.37 104.14
C ASN A 266 -45.21 -13.94 103.89
N LEU A 267 -45.82 -14.36 102.79
CA LEU A 267 -47.18 -13.93 102.41
C LEU A 267 -48.23 -15.05 102.44
N ASN A 268 -47.94 -16.23 103.00
CA ASN A 268 -48.97 -17.28 103.10
C ASN A 268 -48.94 -18.11 104.39
N ALA A 269 -48.68 -17.47 105.52
CA ALA A 269 -49.13 -17.91 106.85
C ALA A 269 -50.25 -16.96 107.34
N GLY A 270 -51.44 -17.07 106.75
CA GLY A 270 -52.60 -16.30 107.21
C GLY A 270 -53.80 -16.31 106.26
N VAL A 271 -54.67 -17.32 106.41
CA VAL A 271 -56.13 -17.35 106.08
C VAL A 271 -56.46 -17.46 104.58
N LEU A 272 -56.75 -18.63 104.01
CA LEU A 272 -57.84 -19.59 104.24
C LEU A 272 -59.27 -19.01 104.13
N ASN A 273 -59.87 -19.22 102.95
CA ASN A 273 -61.30 -19.40 102.63
C ASN A 273 -62.29 -18.22 102.64
N ASN A 274 -62.78 -17.87 101.44
CA ASN A 274 -64.19 -18.07 101.03
C ASN A 274 -64.26 -17.86 99.51
N ALA A 275 -64.43 -18.91 98.70
CA ALA A 275 -65.67 -19.65 98.43
C ALA A 275 -66.57 -18.96 97.39
N THR A 276 -66.70 -19.68 96.26
CA THR A 276 -67.90 -19.81 95.39
C THR A 276 -68.42 -18.55 94.70
N ASP A 277 -68.29 -18.52 93.36
CA ASP A 277 -69.44 -18.96 92.56
C ASP A 277 -69.03 -19.47 91.17
N ASN A 278 -69.90 -20.34 90.68
CA ASN A 278 -69.83 -21.24 89.55
C ASN A 278 -69.64 -20.57 88.18
N GLY A 279 -69.07 -21.36 87.26
CA GLY A 279 -69.76 -21.51 85.97
C GLY A 279 -68.88 -21.75 84.75
N ILE A 280 -68.94 -22.99 84.25
CA ILE A 280 -68.99 -23.33 82.80
C ILE A 280 -67.63 -23.28 82.10
N ASN A 281 -66.88 -24.38 81.96
CA ASN A 281 -67.14 -25.57 81.14
C ASN A 281 -67.48 -25.28 79.66
N ALA A 282 -66.46 -25.09 78.81
CA ALA A 282 -66.46 -25.51 77.39
C ALA A 282 -65.15 -25.12 76.69
N PHE A 283 -64.19 -26.04 76.58
CA PHE A 283 -63.80 -26.61 75.29
C PHE A 283 -62.65 -27.61 75.48
N ARG A 284 -63.05 -28.88 75.44
CA ARG A 284 -62.26 -30.10 75.53
C ARG A 284 -61.68 -30.39 74.14
N GLN A 285 -60.40 -30.77 74.11
CA GLN A 285 -59.79 -31.86 73.33
C GLN A 285 -60.23 -32.12 71.87
N GLN A 286 -59.21 -32.31 71.03
CA GLN A 286 -59.10 -33.33 69.97
C GLN A 286 -59.55 -32.97 68.54
N SER A 287 -58.58 -33.04 67.60
CA SER A 287 -58.60 -33.90 66.39
C SER A 287 -57.37 -33.50 65.54
N MET A 288 -56.29 -34.29 65.47
CA MET A 288 -56.02 -35.46 64.61
C MET A 288 -55.68 -35.14 63.14
N GLY A 289 -54.52 -35.66 62.71
CA GLY A 289 -54.08 -35.84 61.32
C GLY A 289 -52.76 -35.12 61.04
N GLY A 290 -51.61 -35.74 60.79
CA GLY A 290 -51.28 -37.13 60.52
C GLY A 290 -50.10 -37.17 59.54
N ILE A 291 -49.24 -38.20 59.71
CA ILE A 291 -48.49 -38.91 58.64
C ILE A 291 -47.20 -38.20 58.17
N ASN A 292 -46.04 -38.60 58.71
CA ASN A 292 -45.14 -39.70 58.28
C ASN A 292 -44.28 -39.33 57.05
N ASN A 293 -42.95 -39.47 57.17
CA ASN A 293 -42.35 -40.77 56.85
C ASN A 293 -40.93 -40.94 57.41
N MET A 294 -40.82 -42.01 58.17
CA MET A 294 -39.66 -42.70 58.73
C MET A 294 -38.90 -43.45 57.63
N GLY A 295 -37.60 -43.73 57.85
CA GLY A 295 -36.82 -44.74 57.11
C GLY A 295 -35.40 -44.27 56.87
N GLN A 296 -34.49 -44.36 57.84
CA GLN A 296 -33.75 -45.57 58.22
C GLN A 296 -32.88 -46.13 57.09
N MET A 297 -31.62 -46.44 57.46
CA MET A 297 -30.79 -47.52 56.90
C MET A 297 -29.73 -47.13 55.85
N GLY A 298 -28.49 -46.97 56.34
CA GLY A 298 -27.43 -47.96 56.12
C GLY A 298 -26.82 -48.13 54.73
N GLY A 299 -25.48 -48.10 54.70
CA GLY A 299 -24.70 -48.99 53.82
C GLY A 299 -23.88 -48.28 52.75
N ALA A 300 -22.55 -48.41 52.85
CA ALA A 300 -21.75 -48.62 51.65
C ALA A 300 -22.25 -49.89 50.94
N PRO A 301 -22.26 -49.93 49.60
CA PRO A 301 -21.12 -50.57 48.94
C PRO A 301 -20.74 -50.03 47.53
N GLN A 302 -19.55 -50.48 47.17
CA GLN A 302 -18.81 -50.54 45.92
C GLN A 302 -19.53 -50.96 44.60
N MET A 303 -18.91 -50.48 43.49
CA MET A 303 -18.54 -51.17 42.21
C MET A 303 -19.64 -51.39 41.13
N PRO A 304 -19.30 -51.56 39.81
CA PRO A 304 -18.03 -52.04 39.25
C PRO A 304 -17.42 -51.28 38.06
N GLY A 305 -16.10 -51.39 37.93
CA GLY A 305 -15.33 -50.81 36.82
C GLY A 305 -15.29 -51.66 35.53
N GLN A 306 -14.73 -51.03 34.49
CA GLN A 306 -14.10 -51.64 33.31
C GLN A 306 -13.35 -50.52 32.55
N LYS A 307 -12.15 -50.61 31.98
CA LYS A 307 -10.95 -51.45 32.07
C LYS A 307 -9.97 -50.82 31.06
N GLY A 308 -8.69 -50.67 31.38
CA GLY A 308 -7.62 -50.34 30.41
C GLY A 308 -6.66 -49.23 30.91
N MET A 309 -5.62 -49.52 31.69
CA MET A 309 -4.29 -50.02 31.25
C MET A 309 -3.48 -48.89 30.63
N GLY A 310 -2.31 -48.46 31.10
CA GLY A 310 -1.38 -48.87 32.14
C GLY A 310 -0.25 -47.82 32.17
N ASP A 311 0.69 -48.01 33.09
CA ASP A 311 2.00 -47.32 33.17
C ASP A 311 2.03 -45.88 33.72
N ALA A 312 2.56 -45.77 34.95
CA ALA A 312 3.49 -44.70 35.28
C ALA A 312 4.82 -45.01 34.55
N PRO A 313 5.56 -44.03 34.04
CA PRO A 313 6.35 -43.21 34.96
C PRO A 313 6.58 -41.75 34.51
N GLN A 314 7.32 -41.04 35.37
CA GLN A 314 8.24 -39.95 35.06
C GLN A 314 7.69 -38.51 35.13
N MET A 315 8.28 -37.75 36.06
CA MET A 315 8.58 -36.34 35.85
C MET A 315 9.46 -36.20 34.61
N PRO A 316 9.16 -35.24 33.73
CA PRO A 316 10.21 -34.60 32.94
C PRO A 316 10.08 -33.08 33.00
N GLY A 317 11.14 -32.45 33.50
CA GLY A 317 11.66 -31.24 32.87
C GLY A 317 10.88 -29.96 33.10
N MET A 318 11.52 -29.07 33.86
CA MET A 318 11.59 -27.65 33.56
C MET A 318 11.88 -27.45 32.05
N GLY A 319 10.85 -27.52 31.21
CA GLY A 319 10.93 -27.19 29.81
C GLY A 319 11.09 -25.68 29.73
N ALA A 320 12.33 -25.21 29.55
CA ALA A 320 12.59 -23.84 29.13
C ALA A 320 11.68 -23.56 27.94
N ALA A 321 10.76 -22.60 28.08
CA ALA A 321 9.97 -22.11 26.97
C ALA A 321 10.97 -21.63 25.91
N VAL A 322 11.09 -22.37 24.80
CA VAL A 322 11.84 -21.92 23.64
C VAL A 322 11.26 -20.56 23.26
N PRO A 323 12.07 -19.48 23.21
CA PRO A 323 11.57 -18.17 22.81
C PRO A 323 11.05 -18.30 21.38
N GLN A 324 9.73 -18.26 21.22
CA GLN A 324 9.12 -18.20 19.91
C GLN A 324 9.53 -16.85 19.30
N VAL A 325 10.40 -16.91 18.29
CA VAL A 325 10.87 -15.70 17.60
C VAL A 325 9.66 -15.05 16.93
N GLN A 326 9.26 -13.91 17.48
CA GLN A 326 8.18 -13.09 16.94
C GLN A 326 8.78 -12.04 16.02
N TYR A 327 8.20 -11.90 14.83
CA TYR A 327 8.57 -10.92 13.83
C TYR A 327 7.49 -9.86 13.71
N TYR A 328 7.90 -8.63 13.49
CA TYR A 328 7.04 -7.56 13.02
C TYR A 328 7.35 -7.31 11.54
N ILE A 329 6.34 -6.99 10.75
CA ILE A 329 6.46 -6.79 9.31
C ILE A 329 5.90 -5.41 8.94
N GLY A 330 6.56 -4.72 8.01
CA GLY A 330 6.12 -3.46 7.42
C GLY A 330 5.57 -3.70 6.03
N ILE A 331 4.25 -3.56 5.86
CA ILE A 331 3.55 -3.69 4.57
C ILE A 331 2.86 -2.35 4.29
N ASN A 332 3.15 -1.73 3.13
CA ASN A 332 2.57 -0.43 2.73
C ASN A 332 2.72 0.68 3.78
N GLY A 333 3.80 0.67 4.57
CA GLY A 333 4.05 1.66 5.62
C GLY A 333 3.28 1.41 6.93
N GLN A 334 2.49 0.34 7.01
CA GLN A 334 1.83 -0.09 8.25
C GLN A 334 2.57 -1.29 8.85
N GLN A 335 2.76 -1.25 10.18
CA GLN A 335 3.34 -2.33 10.94
C GLN A 335 2.26 -3.38 11.27
N TYR A 336 2.56 -4.64 11.01
CA TYR A 336 1.77 -5.80 11.39
C TYR A 336 2.62 -6.73 12.26
N GLY A 337 2.04 -7.30 13.31
CA GLY A 337 2.72 -8.23 14.22
C GLY A 337 2.40 -7.99 15.69
N PRO A 338 2.85 -8.87 16.60
CA PRO A 338 3.84 -9.94 16.39
C PRO A 338 3.31 -11.13 15.58
N CYS A 339 4.09 -11.55 14.59
CA CYS A 339 3.83 -12.70 13.73
C CYS A 339 4.84 -13.82 14.03
N ASP A 340 4.33 -15.03 14.20
CA ASP A 340 5.13 -16.24 14.27
C ASP A 340 5.44 -16.79 12.87
N TRP A 341 6.31 -17.79 12.80
CA TRP A 341 6.78 -18.38 11.54
C TRP A 341 5.65 -18.86 10.62
N ASN A 342 4.59 -19.49 11.17
CA ASN A 342 3.46 -19.95 10.36
C ASN A 342 2.72 -18.79 9.73
N LYS A 343 2.55 -17.69 10.47
CA LYS A 343 1.88 -16.50 9.96
C LYS A 343 2.69 -15.83 8.84
N LEU A 344 4.03 -15.78 8.98
CA LEU A 344 4.91 -15.29 7.91
C LEU A 344 4.79 -16.14 6.65
N GLN A 345 4.77 -17.47 6.78
CA GLN A 345 4.62 -18.37 5.63
C GLN A 345 3.29 -18.14 4.88
N GLN A 346 2.19 -17.93 5.61
CA GLN A 346 0.90 -17.59 5.00
C GLN A 346 0.95 -16.26 4.24
N LEU A 347 1.61 -15.25 4.81
CA LEU A 347 1.72 -13.92 4.19
C LEU A 347 2.58 -13.93 2.93
N VAL A 348 3.61 -14.78 2.87
CA VAL A 348 4.38 -15.00 1.64
C VAL A 348 3.54 -15.71 0.58
N GLN A 349 2.76 -16.73 0.96
CA GLN A 349 1.85 -17.41 0.02
C GLN A 349 0.76 -16.48 -0.53
N GLN A 350 0.30 -15.52 0.28
CA GLN A 350 -0.67 -14.50 -0.13
C GLN A 350 -0.04 -13.35 -0.93
N GLY A 351 1.28 -13.34 -1.12
CA GLY A 351 2.01 -12.26 -1.80
C GLY A 351 2.06 -10.94 -1.04
N GLN A 352 1.60 -10.91 0.22
CA GLN A 352 1.61 -9.71 1.07
C GLN A 352 2.99 -9.45 1.67
N LEU A 353 3.75 -10.52 1.95
CA LEU A 353 5.14 -10.45 2.38
C LEU A 353 6.06 -10.84 1.21
N THR A 354 6.90 -9.92 0.77
CA THR A 354 7.88 -10.15 -0.30
C THR A 354 9.29 -9.95 0.23
N GLN A 355 10.31 -10.31 -0.55
CA GLN A 355 11.71 -10.05 -0.17
C GLN A 355 12.01 -8.55 0.04
N GLN A 356 11.19 -7.67 -0.55
CA GLN A 356 11.29 -6.21 -0.42
C GLN A 356 10.47 -5.66 0.76
N SER A 357 9.76 -6.50 1.50
CA SER A 357 9.04 -6.07 2.71
C SER A 357 10.02 -5.87 3.86
N TYR A 358 9.76 -4.88 4.71
CA TYR A 358 10.54 -4.66 5.93
C TYR A 358 10.13 -5.65 7.02
N VAL A 359 11.10 -6.17 7.75
CA VAL A 359 10.90 -7.07 8.89
C VAL A 359 11.80 -6.67 10.04
N TRP A 360 11.35 -6.94 11.25
CA TRP A 360 12.14 -6.74 12.47
C TRP A 360 11.79 -7.80 13.49
N LYS A 361 12.78 -8.25 14.25
CA LYS A 361 12.57 -9.11 15.42
C LYS A 361 13.35 -8.57 16.61
N ASN A 362 12.95 -8.99 17.80
CA ASN A 362 13.67 -8.67 19.02
C ASN A 362 15.14 -9.13 18.91
N GLY A 363 16.08 -8.19 19.07
CA GLY A 363 17.52 -8.40 18.87
C GLY A 363 18.09 -7.82 17.57
N MET A 364 17.27 -7.29 16.65
CA MET A 364 17.76 -6.55 15.48
C MET A 364 17.97 -5.06 15.80
N ALA A 365 19.06 -4.49 15.28
CA ALA A 365 19.39 -3.07 15.50
C ALA A 365 18.45 -2.11 14.76
N GLN A 366 17.94 -2.51 13.60
CA GLN A 366 17.02 -1.73 12.77
C GLN A 366 16.15 -2.66 11.92
N TRP A 367 15.10 -2.12 11.31
CA TRP A 367 14.30 -2.84 10.33
C TRP A 367 15.13 -3.19 9.11
N GLU A 368 14.95 -4.40 8.62
CA GLU A 368 15.74 -4.93 7.50
C GLU A 368 14.82 -5.53 6.44
N PHE A 369 15.28 -5.63 5.20
CA PHE A 369 14.52 -6.29 4.14
C PHE A 369 14.41 -7.78 4.42
N ALA A 370 13.23 -8.36 4.22
CA ALA A 370 12.97 -9.78 4.47
C ALA A 370 13.92 -10.70 3.67
N GLY A 371 14.37 -10.26 2.48
CA GLY A 371 15.36 -10.96 1.68
C GLY A 371 16.79 -10.95 2.25
N ASN A 372 17.13 -9.97 3.10
CA ASN A 372 18.45 -9.86 3.73
C ASN A 372 18.54 -10.61 5.06
N VAL A 373 17.40 -10.97 5.65
CA VAL A 373 17.36 -11.77 6.88
C VAL A 373 17.57 -13.24 6.52
N ALA A 374 18.77 -13.76 6.78
CA ALA A 374 19.14 -15.14 6.46
C ALA A 374 18.16 -16.19 7.02
N GLU A 375 17.59 -15.93 8.20
CA GLU A 375 16.61 -16.81 8.84
C GLU A 375 15.29 -16.90 8.06
N LEU A 376 14.89 -15.86 7.30
CA LEU A 376 13.64 -15.83 6.54
C LEU A 376 13.81 -16.34 5.10
N ALA A 377 15.05 -16.56 4.64
CA ALA A 377 15.34 -17.03 3.29
C ALA A 377 14.52 -18.27 2.85
N PRO A 378 14.29 -19.29 3.71
CA PRO A 378 13.49 -20.47 3.34
C PRO A 378 12.03 -20.15 2.98
N LEU A 379 11.46 -19.06 3.52
CA LEU A 379 10.07 -18.66 3.24
C LEU A 379 9.86 -18.27 1.77
N PHE A 380 10.93 -17.80 1.10
CA PHE A 380 10.87 -17.27 -0.27
C PHE A 380 11.33 -18.26 -1.34
N GLN A 381 11.73 -19.49 -0.97
CA GLN A 381 12.28 -20.48 -1.93
C GLN A 381 11.21 -21.17 -2.82
N GLY A 382 9.93 -20.83 -2.65
CA GLY A 382 8.81 -21.40 -3.42
C GLY A 382 7.96 -20.39 -4.19
N THR A 383 8.29 -19.10 -4.15
CA THR A 383 7.57 -18.04 -4.86
C THR A 383 8.37 -17.59 -6.07
N ALA A 384 7.90 -17.94 -7.27
CA ALA A 384 8.47 -17.44 -8.52
C ALA A 384 8.45 -15.90 -8.51
N PRO A 385 9.51 -15.22 -8.97
CA PRO A 385 9.53 -13.77 -9.05
C PRO A 385 8.43 -13.29 -9.98
N GLN A 386 7.47 -12.51 -9.46
CA GLN A 386 6.47 -11.86 -10.30
C GLN A 386 7.12 -10.72 -11.09
N MET A 387 6.81 -10.66 -12.39
CA MET A 387 7.27 -9.59 -13.28
C MET A 387 6.87 -8.22 -12.73
N PRO A 388 7.77 -7.21 -12.77
CA PRO A 388 7.43 -5.85 -12.38
C PRO A 388 6.30 -5.30 -13.27
N GLY A 389 5.16 -4.92 -12.67
CA GLY A 389 4.18 -4.06 -13.34
C GLY A 389 2.71 -4.46 -13.30
N MET A 390 2.28 -5.51 -12.61
CA MET A 390 0.85 -5.79 -12.49
C MET A 390 0.27 -5.20 -11.19
N PRO A 391 -0.68 -4.25 -11.25
CA PRO A 391 -1.37 -3.75 -10.06
C PRO A 391 -2.20 -4.88 -9.41
N PRO A 392 -2.33 -4.89 -8.07
CA PRO A 392 -3.05 -5.93 -7.34
C PRO A 392 -4.53 -5.95 -7.77
N THR A 393 -4.98 -7.09 -8.27
CA THR A 393 -6.41 -7.37 -8.43
C THR A 393 -7.05 -7.45 -7.04
N MET A 394 -7.93 -6.49 -6.73
CA MET A 394 -8.75 -6.56 -5.51
C MET A 394 -9.66 -7.80 -5.55
N PRO A 395 -9.77 -8.58 -4.46
CA PRO A 395 -10.79 -9.61 -4.33
C PRO A 395 -12.14 -8.97 -4.00
N GLY A 396 -13.11 -9.13 -4.90
CA GLY A 396 -14.55 -9.15 -4.62
C GLY A 396 -15.20 -7.88 -4.07
N MET A 397 -15.87 -7.14 -4.95
CA MET A 397 -17.22 -6.63 -4.70
C MET A 397 -18.11 -7.03 -5.88
#